data_AF-A0A6S7HJA4-F1
#
_entry.id   AF-A0A6S7HJA4-F1
#
_cell.length_a   1.000
_cell.length_b   1.000
_cell.length_c   1.000
_cell.angle_alpha   90.00
_cell.angle_beta   90.00
_cell.angle_gamma   90.00
#
_symmetry.space_group_name_H-M   'P 1'
#
loop_
_entity.id
_entity.type
_entity.pdbx_description
1 polymer ?
#
loop_
_entity_poly.entity_id
_entity_poly.type
_entity_poly.pdbx_seq_one_letter_code
_entity_poly.pdbx_strand_id
1 'polypeptide(L)'
;MSVEGHTRKQVQMHAVARNITQQFVSKAPPQFKDTFAYGKVFYSSLDGRPVTVEEYVPGDFVKYVNNDGQCLEAPSEEYDVAFGKAECLVHFSYNYSNKKMMLLDIQGSMFNLYDPEIATAELNDELDDSGEFYFCAGNLSCLSISKFNR
;
A
#
# COMPACT_ATOMS: atom_id res chain seq x y z
N MET A 1 6.53 2.35 -20.25
CA MET A 1 6.98 1.31 -19.29
C MET A 1 6.66 -0.07 -19.88
N SER A 2 7.59 -1.02 -19.87
CA SER A 2 7.32 -2.41 -20.31
C SER A 2 6.57 -3.19 -19.22
N VAL A 3 5.94 -4.32 -19.57
CA VAL A 3 5.28 -5.20 -18.59
C VAL A 3 6.28 -5.70 -17.54
N GLU A 4 7.50 -6.04 -17.95
CA GLU A 4 8.57 -6.43 -17.03
C GLU A 4 8.96 -5.27 -16.10
N GLY A 5 9.14 -4.06 -16.63
CA GLY A 5 9.44 -2.88 -15.83
C GLY A 5 8.35 -2.59 -14.80
N HIS A 6 7.09 -2.69 -15.21
CA HIS A 6 5.95 -2.54 -14.31
C HIS A 6 5.94 -3.61 -13.22
N THR A 7 6.15 -4.88 -13.57
CA THR A 7 6.19 -6.01 -12.62
C THR A 7 7.31 -5.83 -11.59
N ARG A 8 8.51 -5.42 -12.03
CA ARG A 8 9.63 -5.11 -11.12
C ARG A 8 9.30 -3.93 -10.20
N LYS A 9 8.63 -2.92 -10.73
CA LYS A 9 8.21 -1.75 -9.95
C LYS A 9 7.14 -2.10 -8.91
N GLN A 10 6.22 -3.04 -9.20
CA GLN A 10 5.29 -3.57 -8.20
C GLN A 10 6.03 -4.23 -7.03
N VAL A 11 7.08 -5.03 -7.30
CA VAL A 11 7.91 -5.62 -6.23
C VAL A 11 8.59 -4.54 -5.37
N GLN A 12 9.12 -3.49 -6.01
CA GLN A 12 9.72 -2.36 -5.29
C GLN A 12 8.70 -1.61 -4.44
N MET A 13 7.51 -1.32 -4.98
CA MET A 13 6.41 -0.69 -4.26
C MET A 13 6.00 -1.51 -3.03
N HIS A 14 5.87 -2.82 -3.18
CA HIS A 14 5.55 -3.71 -2.07
C HIS A 14 6.65 -3.72 -0.99
N ALA A 15 7.93 -3.67 -1.39
CA ALA A 15 9.04 -3.55 -0.44
C ALA A 15 8.99 -2.24 0.36
N VAL A 16 8.60 -1.14 -0.27
CA VAL A 16 8.40 0.17 0.39
C VAL A 16 7.22 0.12 1.36
N ALA A 17 6.06 -0.40 0.93
CA ALA A 17 4.89 -0.58 1.79
C ALA A 17 5.20 -1.43 3.03
N ARG A 18 5.94 -2.53 2.83
CA ARG A 18 6.43 -3.38 3.92
C ARG A 18 7.33 -2.62 4.88
N ASN A 19 8.27 -1.82 4.37
CA ASN A 19 9.15 -1.01 5.22
C ASN A 19 8.36 0.01 6.05
N ILE A 20 7.45 0.76 5.44
CA ILE A 20 6.58 1.73 6.14
C ILE A 20 5.77 1.05 7.23
N THR A 21 5.19 -0.12 6.92
CA THR A 21 4.38 -0.87 7.88
C THR A 21 5.23 -1.38 9.05
N GLN A 22 6.48 -1.80 8.81
CA GLN A 22 7.40 -2.14 9.90
C GLN A 22 7.74 -0.94 10.81
N GLN A 23 7.88 0.26 10.22
CA GLN A 23 8.09 1.49 10.98
C GLN A 23 6.85 1.86 11.80
N PHE A 24 5.66 1.67 11.24
CA PHE A 24 4.39 1.82 11.95
C PHE A 24 4.32 0.90 13.15
N VAL A 25 4.58 -0.41 12.95
CA VAL A 25 4.58 -1.43 14.02
C VAL A 25 5.58 -1.06 15.12
N SER A 26 6.80 -0.61 14.78
CA SER A 26 7.82 -0.24 15.77
C SER A 26 7.44 0.97 16.64
N LYS A 27 6.49 1.79 16.18
CA LYS A 27 6.02 2.99 16.88
C LYS A 27 4.63 2.80 17.50
N ALA A 28 3.95 1.72 17.16
CA ALA A 28 2.63 1.42 17.68
C ALA A 28 2.73 1.19 19.20
N PRO A 29 1.88 1.84 20.01
CA PRO A 29 1.91 1.66 21.45
C PRO A 29 1.42 0.24 21.82
N PRO A 30 1.79 -0.33 22.98
CA PRO A 30 1.38 -1.68 23.37
C PRO A 30 -0.14 -1.90 23.36
N GLN A 31 -0.92 -0.84 23.64
CA GLN A 31 -2.39 -0.87 23.63
C GLN A 31 -2.97 -1.10 22.22
N PHE A 32 -2.16 -0.90 21.17
CA PHE A 32 -2.56 -1.12 19.79
C PHE A 32 -2.71 -2.61 19.45
N LYS A 33 -2.12 -3.51 20.26
CA LYS A 33 -2.20 -4.98 20.09
C LYS A 33 -1.74 -5.42 18.70
N ASP A 34 -2.54 -6.23 17.99
CA ASP A 34 -2.22 -6.74 16.66
C ASP A 34 -1.99 -5.61 15.66
N THR A 35 -1.04 -5.80 14.75
CA THR A 35 -0.65 -4.79 13.76
C THR A 35 -0.56 -5.42 12.40
N PHE A 36 -0.68 -4.58 11.37
CA PHE A 36 -0.58 -5.03 9.99
C PHE A 36 0.83 -5.48 9.63
N ALA A 37 0.89 -6.39 8.66
CA ALA A 37 2.13 -6.79 8.01
C ALA A 37 1.91 -7.01 6.51
N TYR A 38 2.89 -6.63 5.70
CA TYR A 38 2.99 -7.05 4.30
C TYR A 38 3.94 -8.24 4.18
N GLY A 39 3.53 -9.20 3.35
CA GLY A 39 4.36 -10.33 2.93
C GLY A 39 5.56 -9.91 2.10
N LYS A 40 6.37 -10.89 1.68
CA LYS A 40 7.37 -10.65 0.63
C LYS A 40 6.75 -10.98 -0.72
N VAL A 41 6.96 -10.09 -1.69
CA VAL A 41 6.65 -10.33 -3.09
C VAL A 41 7.96 -10.51 -3.85
N PHE A 42 7.97 -11.47 -4.77
CA PHE A 42 9.13 -11.80 -5.60
C PHE A 42 8.81 -11.59 -7.08
N TYR A 43 9.81 -11.14 -7.82
CA TYR A 43 9.76 -11.14 -9.28
C TYR A 43 10.12 -12.52 -9.81
N SER A 44 9.35 -13.04 -10.77
CA SER A 44 9.64 -14.29 -11.48
C SER A 44 9.23 -14.21 -12.95
N SER A 45 9.45 -15.31 -13.68
CA SER A 45 8.97 -15.51 -15.04
C SER A 45 8.21 -16.82 -15.12
N LEU A 46 6.99 -16.78 -15.66
CA LEU A 46 6.15 -17.95 -15.92
C LEU A 46 5.83 -17.97 -17.42
N ASP A 47 6.24 -19.04 -18.11
CA ASP A 47 6.08 -19.18 -19.56
C ASP A 47 6.60 -17.98 -20.37
N GLY A 48 7.73 -17.42 -19.93
CA GLY A 48 8.36 -16.25 -20.54
C GLY A 48 7.66 -14.91 -20.24
N ARG A 49 6.62 -14.90 -19.38
CA ARG A 49 5.91 -13.70 -18.96
C ARG A 49 6.38 -13.27 -17.57
N PRO A 50 6.68 -11.98 -17.35
CA PRO A 50 7.01 -11.47 -16.03
C PRO A 50 5.80 -11.60 -15.10
N VAL A 51 6.02 -12.09 -13.88
CA VAL A 51 4.99 -12.26 -12.85
C VAL A 51 5.52 -11.86 -11.47
N THR A 52 4.62 -11.49 -10.57
CA THR A 52 4.89 -11.44 -9.13
C THR A 52 4.45 -12.74 -8.47
N VAL A 53 5.16 -13.15 -7.42
CA VAL A 53 4.84 -14.34 -6.61
C VAL A 53 4.90 -13.96 -5.13
N GLU A 54 3.91 -14.41 -4.37
CA GLU A 54 3.80 -14.19 -2.93
C GLU A 54 3.18 -15.39 -2.21
N GLU A 55 3.24 -15.37 -0.89
CA GLU A 55 2.64 -16.42 -0.06
C GLU A 55 1.12 -16.31 -0.05
N TYR A 56 0.45 -17.45 -0.28
CA TYR A 56 -0.99 -17.53 -0.07
C TYR A 56 -1.31 -17.41 1.42
N VAL A 57 -2.26 -16.55 1.76
CA VAL A 57 -2.77 -16.42 3.11
C VAL A 57 -4.26 -16.70 3.13
N PRO A 58 -4.72 -17.62 3.99
CA PRO A 58 -6.12 -17.97 4.09
C PRO A 58 -6.95 -16.88 4.75
N GLY A 59 -8.26 -16.93 4.53
CA GLY A 59 -9.24 -16.01 5.12
C GLY A 59 -9.90 -15.14 4.07
N ASP A 60 -10.83 -14.31 4.54
CA ASP A 60 -11.60 -13.42 3.68
C ASP A 60 -10.79 -12.20 3.29
N PHE A 61 -10.72 -11.95 1.99
CA PHE A 61 -10.05 -10.79 1.46
C PHE A 61 -10.98 -9.57 1.53
N VAL A 62 -10.55 -8.55 2.26
CA VAL A 62 -11.32 -7.32 2.48
C VAL A 62 -10.46 -6.11 2.09
N LYS A 63 -11.08 -5.14 1.41
CA LYS A 63 -10.48 -3.83 1.14
C LYS A 63 -10.92 -2.85 2.22
N TYR A 64 -9.96 -2.15 2.83
CA TYR A 64 -10.18 -1.22 3.93
C TYR A 64 -10.18 0.24 3.45
N VAL A 65 -9.18 0.60 2.65
CA VAL A 65 -9.02 1.93 2.07
C VAL A 65 -8.62 1.76 0.62
N ASN A 66 -9.30 2.43 -0.31
CA ASN A 66 -9.03 2.32 -1.74
C ASN A 66 -7.85 3.21 -2.17
N ASN A 67 -7.30 2.96 -3.36
CA ASN A 67 -6.18 3.73 -3.90
C ASN A 67 -6.50 5.22 -4.16
N ASP A 68 -7.77 5.56 -4.26
CA ASP A 68 -8.26 6.94 -4.38
C ASP A 68 -8.41 7.65 -3.03
N GLY A 69 -8.02 7.03 -1.91
CA GLY A 69 -8.11 7.61 -0.58
C GLY A 69 -9.47 7.44 0.10
N GLN A 70 -10.42 6.75 -0.52
CA GLN A 70 -11.71 6.45 0.10
C GLN A 70 -11.59 5.36 1.18
N CYS A 71 -11.96 5.70 2.42
CA CYS A 71 -12.18 4.71 3.47
C CYS A 71 -13.50 3.97 3.23
N LEU A 72 -13.47 2.65 3.30
CA LEU A 72 -14.65 1.80 3.13
C LEU A 72 -15.30 1.50 4.48
N GLU A 73 -16.56 1.09 4.45
CA GLU A 73 -17.28 0.68 5.67
C GLU A 73 -16.99 -0.79 5.99
N ALA A 74 -16.83 -1.08 7.28
CA ALA A 74 -16.60 -2.45 7.74
C ALA A 74 -17.82 -3.33 7.42
N PRO A 75 -17.62 -4.56 6.92
CA PRO A 75 -18.73 -5.46 6.60
C PRO A 75 -19.45 -5.99 7.85
N SER A 76 -18.80 -5.95 9.02
CA SER A 76 -19.36 -6.30 10.33
C SER A 76 -18.49 -5.74 11.46
N GLU A 77 -19.02 -5.72 12.69
CA GLU A 77 -18.33 -5.21 13.90
C GLU A 77 -17.00 -5.93 14.19
N GLU A 78 -16.84 -7.17 13.71
CA GLU A 78 -15.58 -7.93 13.83
C GLU A 78 -14.41 -7.23 13.13
N TYR A 79 -14.69 -6.50 12.05
CA TYR A 79 -13.68 -5.84 11.23
C TYR A 79 -13.40 -4.40 11.65
N ASP A 80 -14.24 -3.78 12.50
CA ASP A 80 -14.13 -2.36 12.86
C ASP A 80 -12.73 -1.96 13.31
N VAL A 81 -12.10 -2.82 14.13
CA VAL A 81 -10.74 -2.59 14.62
C VAL A 81 -9.72 -2.61 13.47
N ALA A 82 -9.84 -3.54 12.51
CA ALA A 82 -8.96 -3.59 11.37
C ALA A 82 -9.13 -2.36 10.47
N PHE A 83 -10.37 -1.93 10.22
CA PHE A 83 -10.67 -0.73 9.42
C PHE A 83 -10.08 0.53 10.05
N GLY A 84 -10.32 0.78 11.34
CA GLY A 84 -9.74 1.94 12.03
C GLY A 84 -8.21 1.93 12.07
N LYS A 85 -7.60 0.73 12.20
CA LYS A 85 -6.14 0.60 12.11
C LYS A 85 -5.62 0.87 10.70
N ALA A 86 -6.37 0.51 9.66
CA ALA A 86 -5.97 0.72 8.27
C ALA A 86 -5.90 2.22 7.98
N GLU A 87 -6.92 2.97 8.39
CA GLU A 87 -6.92 4.44 8.33
C GLU A 87 -5.72 5.04 9.09
N CYS A 88 -5.40 4.49 10.26
CA CYS A 88 -4.24 4.93 11.05
C CYS A 88 -2.91 4.66 10.32
N LEU A 89 -2.75 3.52 9.64
CA LEU A 89 -1.57 3.21 8.83
C LEU A 89 -1.43 4.17 7.64
N VAL A 90 -2.54 4.50 6.96
CA VAL A 90 -2.56 5.48 5.87
C VAL A 90 -2.08 6.84 6.38
N HIS A 91 -2.70 7.35 7.45
CA HIS A 91 -2.33 8.63 8.04
C HIS A 91 -0.88 8.65 8.56
N PHE A 92 -0.44 7.56 9.19
CA PHE A 92 0.94 7.40 9.65
C PHE A 92 1.93 7.51 8.47
N SER A 93 1.68 6.80 7.37
CA SER A 93 2.59 6.80 6.21
C SER A 93 2.79 8.19 5.61
N TYR A 94 1.72 8.98 5.59
CA TYR A 94 1.75 10.36 5.11
C TYR A 94 2.59 11.26 6.01
N ASN A 95 2.43 11.17 7.32
CA ASN A 95 3.24 11.94 8.26
C ASN A 95 4.70 11.46 8.31
N TYR A 96 4.91 10.14 8.29
CA TYR A 96 6.24 9.53 8.33
C TYR A 96 7.11 9.96 7.15
N SER A 97 6.50 10.16 5.98
CA SER A 97 7.19 10.59 4.77
C SER A 97 7.32 12.11 4.63
N ASN A 98 7.02 12.90 5.66
CA ASN A 98 6.93 14.37 5.58
C ASN A 98 5.96 14.83 4.47
N LYS A 99 4.82 14.15 4.35
CA LYS A 99 3.75 14.44 3.39
C LYS A 99 4.13 14.25 1.93
N LYS A 100 5.18 13.47 1.65
CA LYS A 100 5.64 13.21 0.27
C LYS A 100 4.98 11.98 -0.37
N MET A 101 4.51 11.04 0.44
CA MET A 101 3.84 9.83 -0.04
C MET A 101 2.81 9.32 0.97
N MET A 102 1.78 8.65 0.48
CA MET A 102 0.71 8.05 1.26
C MET A 102 0.50 6.61 0.79
N LEU A 103 0.65 5.66 1.71
CA LEU A 103 0.33 4.26 1.49
C LEU A 103 -1.18 4.10 1.48
N LEU A 104 -1.71 3.50 0.42
CA LEU A 104 -3.12 3.33 0.11
C LEU A 104 -3.38 1.94 -0.45
N ASP A 105 -4.61 1.72 -0.93
CA ASP A 105 -5.13 0.41 -1.32
C ASP A 105 -4.87 -0.64 -0.25
N ILE A 106 -5.21 -0.28 1.00
CA ILE A 106 -5.03 -1.15 2.14
C ILE A 106 -6.07 -2.26 2.02
N GLN A 107 -5.61 -3.48 1.75
CA GLN A 107 -6.45 -4.65 1.52
C GLN A 107 -5.75 -5.94 1.95
N GLY A 108 -6.53 -6.92 2.37
CA GLY A 108 -6.04 -8.27 2.65
C GLY A 108 -6.90 -9.08 3.60
N SER A 109 -6.27 -10.06 4.25
CA SER A 109 -6.91 -10.98 5.19
C SER A 109 -6.59 -10.55 6.62
N MET A 110 -7.51 -9.79 7.22
CA MET A 110 -7.34 -9.15 8.52
C MET A 110 -6.01 -8.37 8.58
N PHE A 111 -5.09 -8.76 9.46
CA PHE A 111 -3.83 -8.05 9.66
C PHE A 111 -2.74 -8.39 8.63
N ASN A 112 -3.01 -9.27 7.68
CA ASN A 112 -2.09 -9.58 6.58
C ASN A 112 -2.52 -8.80 5.33
N LEU A 113 -1.64 -7.92 4.85
CA LEU A 113 -1.92 -7.01 3.74
C LEU A 113 -1.23 -7.44 2.43
N TYR A 114 -1.88 -7.08 1.32
CA TYR A 114 -1.47 -7.39 -0.06
C TYR A 114 -1.62 -6.17 -0.95
N ASP A 115 -0.98 -6.22 -2.12
CA ASP A 115 -1.22 -5.30 -3.24
C ASP A 115 -1.43 -3.83 -2.83
N PRO A 116 -0.42 -3.22 -2.20
CA PRO A 116 -0.50 -1.82 -1.81
C PRO A 116 -0.52 -0.92 -3.05
N GLU A 117 -1.03 0.29 -2.90
CA GLU A 117 -0.72 1.40 -3.80
C GLU A 117 -0.10 2.56 -3.03
N ILE A 118 0.62 3.42 -3.75
CA ILE A 118 1.27 4.57 -3.13
C ILE A 118 0.95 5.81 -3.95
N ALA A 119 0.27 6.77 -3.30
CA ALA A 119 0.12 8.11 -3.84
C ALA A 119 1.34 8.96 -3.46
N THR A 120 1.86 9.75 -4.39
CA THR A 120 2.98 10.68 -4.15
C THR A 120 2.55 12.13 -4.35
N ALA A 121 3.16 13.07 -3.63
CA ALA A 121 2.85 14.50 -3.79
C ALA A 121 3.16 15.04 -5.20
N GLU A 122 4.16 14.45 -5.85
CA GLU A 122 4.60 14.71 -7.23
C GLU A 122 4.48 13.39 -8.00
N LEU A 123 4.01 13.40 -9.25
CA LEU A 123 3.77 12.16 -10.01
C LEU A 123 5.04 11.54 -10.60
N ASN A 124 6.04 12.36 -10.89
CA ASN A 124 7.34 11.99 -11.43
C ASN A 124 8.39 13.01 -10.98
N ASP A 125 9.66 12.74 -11.27
CA ASP A 125 10.71 13.74 -11.16
C ASP A 125 10.64 14.64 -12.40
N GLU A 126 10.30 15.92 -12.24
CA GLU A 126 10.24 16.89 -13.35
C GLU A 126 11.62 17.13 -14.00
N LEU A 127 12.71 16.76 -13.31
CA LEU A 127 14.08 16.86 -13.81
C LEU A 127 14.52 15.60 -14.56
N ASP A 128 13.72 14.52 -14.53
CA ASP A 128 14.00 13.30 -15.26
C ASP A 128 13.31 13.30 -16.64
N ASP A 129 14.12 13.40 -17.68
CA ASP A 129 13.68 13.37 -19.09
C ASP A 129 12.98 12.06 -19.47
N SER A 130 13.07 11.00 -18.64
CA SER A 130 12.35 9.74 -18.87
C SER A 130 10.83 9.89 -18.77
N GLY A 131 10.34 10.91 -18.04
CA GLY A 131 8.93 11.11 -17.74
C GLY A 131 8.31 9.96 -16.92
N GLU A 132 9.14 9.13 -16.27
CA GLU A 132 8.67 7.95 -15.56
C GLU A 132 7.93 8.32 -14.27
N PHE A 133 6.67 7.87 -14.17
CA PHE A 133 5.90 8.05 -12.94
C PHE A 133 6.48 7.24 -11.78
N TYR A 134 6.45 7.84 -10.58
CA TYR A 134 6.74 7.16 -9.33
C TYR A 134 5.71 6.05 -9.09
N PHE A 135 6.21 4.89 -8.67
CA PHE A 135 5.39 3.70 -8.40
C PHE A 135 4.51 3.29 -9.60
N CYS A 136 3.37 2.66 -9.33
CA CYS A 136 2.56 1.98 -10.32
C CYS A 136 1.39 2.85 -10.81
N ALA A 137 0.58 2.29 -11.72
CA ALA A 137 -0.53 3.00 -12.35
C ALA A 137 -1.63 3.43 -11.36
N GLY A 138 -1.67 2.86 -10.15
CA GLY A 138 -2.61 3.25 -9.09
C GLY A 138 -2.21 4.49 -8.30
N ASN A 139 -1.06 5.12 -8.61
CA ASN A 139 -0.65 6.40 -8.04
C ASN A 139 -1.50 7.55 -8.61
N LEU A 140 -2.56 7.93 -7.91
CA LEU A 140 -3.40 9.08 -8.27
C LEU A 140 -2.95 10.39 -7.60
N SER A 141 -1.77 10.39 -6.97
CA SER A 141 -1.12 11.57 -6.40
C SER A 141 -2.04 12.40 -5.48
N CYS A 142 -2.11 13.71 -5.71
CA CYS A 142 -2.85 14.66 -4.87
C CYS A 142 -4.35 14.39 -4.83
N LEU A 143 -4.92 13.70 -5.83
CA LEU A 143 -6.32 13.28 -5.81
C LEU A 143 -6.58 12.36 -4.61
N SER A 144 -5.76 11.32 -4.43
CA SER A 144 -5.92 10.41 -3.31
C SER A 144 -5.65 11.07 -1.97
N ILE A 145 -4.59 11.88 -1.91
CA ILE A 145 -4.19 12.56 -0.67
C ILE A 145 -5.28 13.52 -0.20
N SER A 146 -5.94 14.23 -1.11
CA SER A 146 -7.00 15.19 -0.77
C SER A 146 -8.34 14.52 -0.45
N LYS A 147 -8.62 13.35 -1.04
CA LYS A 147 -9.85 12.60 -0.77
C LYS A 147 -9.81 11.87 0.58
N PHE A 148 -8.64 11.46 1.04
CA PHE A 148 -8.46 10.92 2.40
C PHE A 148 -8.69 12.02 3.45
N ASN A 149 -9.77 11.90 4.23
CA ASN A 149 -10.28 12.96 5.11
C ASN A 149 -10.39 12.56 6.59
N ARG A 150 -9.62 11.55 7.01
CA ARG A 150 -9.59 11.00 8.37
C ARG A 150 -8.35 11.45 9.14
#